data_AF-A0A437GVA0-F1
#
_entry.id   AF-A0A437GVA0-F1
#
_cell.length_a   1.000
_cell.length_b   1.000
_cell.length_c   1.000
_cell.angle_alpha   90.00
_cell.angle_beta   90.00
_cell.angle_gamma   90.00
#
_symmetry.space_group_name_H-M   'P 1'
#
loop_
_entity.id
_entity.type
_entity.pdbx_description
1 polymer ?
#
loop_
_entity_poly.entity_id
_entity_poly.type
_entity_poly.pdbx_seq_one_letter_code
_entity_poly.pdbx_strand_id
1 'polypeptide(L)' 'MSKARVSVNKNKMGRPATGIGQMIGVRLHSEDLQLLDQWILANDPEISRPEAMRRILRSVA' A
#
# COMPACT_ATOMS: atom_id res chain seq x y z
N MET A 1 40.67 19.08 -21.12
CA MET A 1 39.83 20.12 -20.49
C MET A 1 38.61 19.45 -19.87
N SER A 2 38.51 19.39 -18.55
CA SER A 2 37.46 18.62 -17.84
C SER A 2 36.10 19.32 -17.86
N LYS A 3 35.07 18.51 -18.13
CA LYS A 3 33.62 18.78 -18.13
C LYS A 3 33.12 19.72 -17.03
N ALA A 4 32.33 20.72 -17.41
CA ALA A 4 31.30 21.26 -16.53
C ALA A 4 30.00 20.46 -16.75
N ARG A 5 29.56 19.70 -15.74
CA ARG A 5 28.20 19.14 -15.67
C ARG A 5 27.42 19.99 -14.68
N VAL A 6 26.71 21.00 -15.17
CA VAL A 6 25.77 21.73 -14.31
C VAL A 6 24.56 20.82 -14.09
N SER A 7 24.52 20.13 -12.96
CA SER A 7 23.31 19.44 -12.51
C SER A 7 22.38 20.47 -11.89
N VAL A 8 21.55 21.12 -12.71
CA VAL A 8 20.44 21.93 -12.19
C VAL A 8 19.49 20.97 -11.48
N ASN A 9 19.51 20.98 -10.15
CA ASN A 9 18.54 20.24 -9.34
C ASN A 9 17.15 20.83 -9.59
N LYS A 10 16.38 20.16 -10.44
CA LYS A 10 15.02 20.55 -10.77
C LYS A 10 14.17 20.38 -9.51
N ASN A 11 13.62 21.47 -8.98
CA ASN A 11 12.65 21.42 -7.89
C ASN A 11 11.50 20.48 -8.31
N LYS A 12 11.14 19.52 -7.46
CA LYS A 12 10.02 18.60 -7.71
C LYS A 12 8.72 19.42 -7.74
N MET A 13 8.30 19.82 -8.93
CA MET A 13 7.00 20.43 -9.18
C MET A 13 5.96 19.32 -9.35
N GLY A 14 4.95 19.29 -8.48
CA GLY A 14 3.84 18.32 -8.55
C GLY A 14 3.20 18.05 -7.19
N ARG A 15 2.04 17.39 -7.21
CA ARG A 15 1.38 16.89 -5.99
C ARG A 15 2.34 15.93 -5.25
N PRO A 16 2.39 15.93 -3.91
CA PRO A 16 3.17 14.95 -3.16
C PRO A 16 2.87 13.54 -3.66
N ALA A 17 3.88 12.67 -3.62
CA ALA A 17 3.76 11.29 -4.05
C ALA A 17 2.55 10.64 -3.36
N THR A 18 1.54 10.32 -4.16
CA THR A 18 0.31 9.70 -3.67
C THR A 18 0.53 8.19 -3.73
N GLY A 19 0.38 7.49 -2.60
CA GLY A 19 0.81 6.10 -2.44
C GLY A 19 1.99 5.98 -1.47
N ILE A 20 1.81 6.45 -0.24
CA ILE A 20 2.81 6.33 0.82
C ILE A 20 2.89 4.86 1.23
N GLY A 21 4.07 4.26 1.10
CA GLY A 21 4.34 2.85 1.41
C GLY A 21 4.71 2.03 0.17
N GLN A 22 5.10 0.77 0.40
CA GLN A 22 5.42 -0.17 -0.67
C GLN A 22 4.15 -0.86 -1.15
N MET A 23 3.82 -0.74 -2.44
CA MET A 23 2.72 -1.50 -3.04
C MET A 23 3.13 -2.97 -3.17
N ILE A 24 2.28 -3.87 -2.68
CA ILE A 24 2.42 -5.31 -2.87
C ILE A 24 1.15 -5.80 -3.58
N GLY A 25 1.27 -6.14 -4.86
CA GLY A 25 0.18 -6.69 -5.65
C GLY A 25 0.16 -8.22 -5.58
N VAL A 26 -0.75 -8.78 -4.78
CA VAL A 26 -0.94 -10.23 -4.62
C VAL A 26 -2.23 -10.66 -5.30
N ARG A 27 -2.20 -11.80 -6.00
CA ARG A 27 -3.42 -12.46 -6.49
C ARG A 27 -3.90 -13.43 -5.41
N LEU A 28 -5.10 -13.18 -4.88
CA LEU A 28 -5.76 -14.06 -3.91
C LEU A 28 -6.79 -14.94 -4.63
N HIS A 29 -6.89 -16.19 -4.20
CA HIS A 29 -7.94 -17.09 -4.68
C HIS A 29 -9.29 -16.74 -4.05
N SER A 30 -10.38 -17.26 -4.61
CA SER A 30 -11.74 -16.98 -4.13
C SER A 30 -11.96 -17.41 -2.68
N GLU A 31 -11.34 -18.50 -2.25
CA GLU A 31 -11.43 -19.02 -0.88
C GLU A 31 -10.81 -18.05 0.13
N ASP A 32 -9.61 -17.52 -0.16
CA ASP A 32 -8.93 -16.54 0.68
C ASP A 32 -9.72 -15.22 0.79
N LEU A 33 -10.33 -14.79 -0.32
CA LEU A 33 -11.18 -13.59 -0.34
C LEU A 33 -12.42 -13.77 0.52
N GLN A 34 -13.05 -14.94 0.49
CA GLN A 34 -14.21 -15.24 1.33
C GLN A 34 -13.85 -15.26 2.81
N LEU A 35 -12.70 -15.85 3.18
CA LEU A 35 -12.20 -15.82 4.55
C LEU A 35 -11.95 -14.39 5.03
N LEU A 36 -11.35 -13.54 4.18
CA LEU A 36 -11.12 -12.14 4.51
C LEU A 36 -12.44 -11.38 4.70
N ASP A 37 -13.42 -11.59 3.82
CA ASP A 37 -14.73 -10.95 3.92
C ASP A 37 -15.49 -11.42 5.18
N GLN A 38 -15.42 -12.71 5.53
CA GLN A 38 -15.99 -13.22 6.79
C GLN A 38 -15.32 -12.59 8.01
N TRP A 39 -13.99 -12.44 7.99
CA TRP A 39 -13.26 -11.78 9.07
C TRP A 39 -13.67 -10.31 9.22
N ILE A 40 -13.85 -9.59 8.11
CA ILE A 40 -14.35 -8.19 8.11
C ILE A 40 -15.72 -8.11 8.78
N LEU A 41 -16.67 -8.96 8.34
CA LEU A 41 -18.02 -8.98 8.90
C LEU A 41 -18.05 -9.27 10.40
N ALA A 42 -17.16 -10.15 10.88
CA ALA A 42 -17.10 -10.54 12.29
C ALA A 42 -16.46 -9.46 13.20
N ASN A 43 -15.59 -8.60 12.66
CA ASN A 43 -14.84 -7.63 13.45
C ASN A 43 -15.36 -6.20 13.29
N ASP A 44 -15.47 -5.73 12.05
CA ASP A 44 -15.78 -4.33 11.72
C ASP A 44 -16.25 -4.24 10.25
N PRO A 45 -17.57 -4.28 9.99
CA PRO A 45 -18.11 -4.34 8.62
C PRO A 45 -17.79 -3.12 7.74
N GLU A 46 -17.35 -2.01 8.33
CA GLU A 46 -17.10 -0.76 7.62
C GLU A 46 -15.68 -0.68 7.03
N ILE A 47 -14.77 -1.60 7.39
CA ILE A 47 -13.39 -1.52 6.93
C ILE A 47 -13.20 -2.12 5.54
N SER A 48 -12.31 -1.48 4.78
CA SER A 48 -11.84 -2.00 3.50
C SER A 48 -10.94 -3.23 3.66
N ARG A 49 -10.93 -4.12 2.65
CA ARG A 49 -10.03 -5.30 2.59
C ARG A 49 -8.54 -4.97 2.84
N PRO A 50 -7.94 -3.91 2.27
CA PRO A 50 -6.56 -3.55 2.59
C PRO A 50 -6.35 -3.18 4.06
N GLU A 51 -7.32 -2.52 4.69
CA GLU A 51 -7.23 -2.17 6.11
C GLU A 51 -7.38 -3.40 7.00
N ALA A 52 -8.29 -4.32 6.64
CA ALA A 52 -8.43 -5.61 7.31
C ALA A 52 -7.12 -6.40 7.31
N MET A 53 -6.45 -6.51 6.15
CA MET A 53 -5.14 -7.17 6.06
C MET A 53 -4.09 -6.51 6.97
N ARG A 54 -4.06 -5.18 7.08
CA ARG A 54 -3.14 -4.48 8.00
C ARG A 54 -3.45 -4.77 9.47
N ARG A 55 -4.73 -4.87 9.84
CA ARG A 55 -5.13 -5.24 11.21
C ARG A 55 -4.70 -6.67 11.53
N ILE A 56 -4.93 -7.62 10.61
CA ILE A 56 -4.50 -9.02 10.76
C ILE A 56 -2.97 -9.09 10.91
N LEU A 57 -2.21 -8.38 10.09
CA LEU A 57 -0.73 -8.36 10.20
C LEU A 57 -0.27 -7.83 11.56
N ARG A 58 -0.94 -6.80 12.10
CA ARG A 58 -0.64 -6.24 13.42
C ARG A 58 -1.09 -7.13 14.59
N SER A 59 -2.03 -8.06 14.39
CA SER A 59 -2.47 -8.98 15.44
C SER A 59 -1.63 -10.26 15.52
N VAL A 60 -0.89 -10.60 14.46
CA VAL A 60 -0.01 -11.78 14.41
C VAL A 60 1.40 -11.47 14.93
N ALA A 61 1.83 -10.21 14.85
CA ALA A 61 3.09 -9.71 15.41
C ALA A 61 2.97 -9.48 16.92
#